data_AF-A0A7C5NDJ5-F1
#
_entry.id   AF-A0A7C5NDJ5-F1
#
_cell.length_a   1.000
_cell.length_b   1.000
_cell.length_c   1.000
_cell.angle_alpha   90.00
_cell.angle_beta   90.00
_cell.angle_gamma   90.00
#
_symmetry.space_group_name_H-M   'P 1'
#
loop_
_entity.id
_entity.type
_entity.pdbx_description
1 polymer ?
#
loop_
_entity_poly.entity_id
_entity_poly.type
_entity_poly.pdbx_seq_one_letter_code
_entity_poly.pdbx_strand_id
1 'polypeptide(L)'
;MTSEVQHYVLIEQAADLQDFYEKNRSVKWMSFDTEFVGEKRFYTLLCLIQVATENGFYFIDTLKLKNLEPFYKLIRDPKILKITHAGDNDYRLLNIVGGVVPKNVFDVQLAAGFIGYKYPISFRKITFAELQIN
;
A
#
# COMPACT_ATOMS: atom_id res chain seq x y z
N MET A 1 -23.41 -10.35 10.08
CA MET A 1 -23.12 -8.95 9.74
C MET A 1 -23.24 -8.84 8.23
N THR A 2 -24.29 -8.21 7.73
CA THR A 2 -24.36 -7.82 6.32
C THR A 2 -23.20 -6.86 6.07
N SER A 3 -22.20 -7.30 5.31
CA SER A 3 -21.07 -6.45 4.92
C SER A 3 -21.64 -5.31 4.06
N GLU A 4 -21.78 -4.12 4.64
CA GLU A 4 -21.84 -2.92 3.82
C GLU A 4 -20.61 -2.94 2.92
N VAL A 5 -20.83 -2.91 1.61
CA VAL A 5 -19.74 -2.85 0.65
C VAL A 5 -19.01 -1.53 0.94
N GLN A 6 -17.82 -1.62 1.53
CA GLN A 6 -16.99 -0.45 1.73
C GLN A 6 -16.74 0.20 0.37
N HIS A 7 -17.17 1.45 0.24
CA HIS A 7 -17.01 2.20 -0.99
C HIS A 7 -15.52 2.44 -1.24
N TYR A 8 -15.02 1.98 -2.39
CA TYR A 8 -13.66 2.25 -2.84
C TYR A 8 -13.65 3.32 -3.93
N VAL A 9 -12.50 3.97 -4.10
CA VAL A 9 -12.26 4.91 -5.21
C VAL A 9 -11.20 4.32 -6.13
N LEU A 10 -11.57 4.07 -7.38
CA LEU A 10 -10.63 3.68 -8.43
C LEU A 10 -10.03 4.95 -9.05
N ILE A 11 -8.69 5.01 -9.11
CA ILE A 11 -7.92 6.16 -9.56
C ILE A 11 -7.21 5.75 -10.85
N GLU A 12 -7.66 6.32 -11.97
CA GLU A 12 -7.17 5.99 -13.31
C GLU A 12 -6.68 7.21 -14.08
N GLN A 13 -7.03 8.42 -13.61
CA GLN A 13 -6.66 9.68 -14.24
C GLN A 13 -5.80 10.54 -13.31
N ALA A 14 -4.96 11.39 -13.91
CA ALA A 14 -4.06 12.24 -13.15
C ALA A 14 -4.80 13.21 -12.21
N ALA A 15 -5.99 13.68 -12.59
CA ALA A 15 -6.83 14.52 -11.74
C ALA A 15 -7.30 13.77 -10.49
N ASP A 16 -7.77 12.53 -10.64
CA ASP A 16 -8.19 11.69 -9.51
C ASP A 16 -7.02 11.40 -8.55
N LEU A 17 -5.82 11.22 -9.09
CA LEU A 17 -4.62 10.99 -8.29
C LEU A 17 -4.20 12.25 -7.52
N GLN A 18 -4.40 13.43 -8.11
CA GLN A 18 -4.18 14.70 -7.43
C GLN A 18 -5.20 14.92 -6.31
N ASP A 19 -6.48 14.64 -6.56
CA ASP A 19 -7.53 14.71 -5.54
C ASP A 19 -7.29 13.73 -4.38
N PHE A 20 -6.81 12.53 -4.70
CA PHE A 20 -6.35 11.56 -3.71
C PHE A 20 -5.24 12.14 -2.82
N TYR A 21 -4.24 12.78 -3.41
CA TYR A 21 -3.18 13.43 -2.64
C TYR A 21 -3.71 14.56 -1.76
N GLU A 22 -4.55 15.45 -2.29
CA GLU A 22 -5.09 16.57 -1.50
C GLU A 22 -5.93 16.10 -0.32
N LYS A 23 -6.74 15.04 -0.51
CA LYS A 23 -7.51 14.42 0.58
C LYS A 23 -6.62 13.77 1.62
N ASN A 24 -5.48 13.19 1.21
CA ASN A 24 -4.68 12.33 2.09
C ASN A 24 -3.36 12.95 2.58
N ARG A 25 -2.97 14.15 2.16
CA ARG A 25 -1.70 14.78 2.55
C ARG A 25 -1.57 15.17 4.03
N SER A 26 -2.62 14.98 4.83
CA SER A 26 -2.63 15.31 6.26
C SER A 26 -3.08 14.15 7.14
N VAL A 27 -3.23 12.94 6.57
CA VAL A 27 -3.59 11.76 7.35
C VAL A 27 -2.44 11.34 8.26
N LYS A 28 -2.77 10.71 9.38
CA LYS A 28 -1.75 10.23 10.33
C LYS A 28 -1.09 8.93 9.87
N TRP A 29 -1.84 8.10 9.15
CA TRP A 29 -1.39 6.81 8.67
C TRP A 29 -1.99 6.50 7.31
N MET A 30 -1.27 5.69 6.54
CA MET A 30 -1.76 5.04 5.34
C MET A 30 -1.21 3.62 5.31
N SER A 31 -2.02 2.65 4.89
CA SER A 31 -1.51 1.33 4.49
C SER A 31 -1.44 1.23 2.99
N PHE A 32 -0.50 0.45 2.47
CA PHE A 32 -0.49 0.13 1.05
C PHE A 32 0.01 -1.29 0.78
N ASP A 33 -0.39 -1.80 -0.37
CA ASP A 33 0.05 -3.08 -0.95
C ASP A 33 0.18 -2.89 -2.47
N THR A 34 0.97 -3.73 -3.13
CA THR A 34 1.16 -3.63 -4.58
C THR A 34 0.92 -4.95 -5.30
N GLU A 35 0.24 -4.87 -6.45
CA GLU A 35 0.09 -5.99 -7.37
C GLU A 35 1.01 -5.80 -8.56
N PHE A 36 1.76 -6.84 -8.91
CA PHE A 36 2.78 -6.75 -9.93
C PHE A 36 3.00 -8.07 -10.68
N VAL A 37 3.58 -7.96 -11.87
CA VAL A 37 3.87 -9.09 -12.78
C VAL A 37 5.34 -9.07 -13.16
N GLY A 38 6.07 -10.13 -12.82
CA GLY A 38 7.49 -10.30 -13.14
C GLY A 38 7.75 -11.21 -14.34
N GLU A 39 6.77 -12.00 -14.75
CA GLU A 39 6.89 -13.02 -15.78
C GLU A 39 7.27 -12.39 -17.13
N LYS A 40 8.32 -12.96 -17.75
CA LYS A 40 8.86 -12.51 -19.05
C LYS A 40 9.32 -11.05 -19.07
N ARG A 41 9.67 -10.49 -17.91
CA ARG A 41 10.18 -9.12 -17.80
C ARG A 41 11.49 -9.06 -17.03
N PHE A 42 12.39 -8.19 -17.49
CA PHE A 42 13.63 -7.90 -16.76
C PHE A 42 13.34 -7.01 -15.52
N TYR A 43 12.41 -6.07 -15.64
CA TYR A 43 11.87 -5.29 -14.53
C TYR A 43 10.41 -5.64 -14.30
N THR A 44 10.06 -5.91 -13.05
CA THR A 44 8.69 -6.15 -12.59
C THR A 44 7.78 -5.00 -13.00
N LEU A 45 6.65 -5.32 -13.63
CA LEU A 45 5.61 -4.36 -13.96
C LEU A 45 4.71 -4.16 -12.74
N LEU A 46 4.70 -2.96 -12.19
CA LEU A 46 3.71 -2.53 -11.21
C LEU A 46 2.36 -2.35 -11.91
N CYS A 47 1.33 -3.06 -11.47
CA CYS A 47 0.00 -3.10 -12.08
C CYS A 47 -1.05 -2.33 -11.27
N LEU A 48 -0.98 -2.41 -9.94
CA LEU A 48 -1.94 -1.79 -9.05
C LEU A 48 -1.25 -1.42 -7.73
N ILE A 49 -1.71 -0.34 -7.11
CA ILE A 49 -1.41 -0.04 -5.71
C ILE A 49 -2.74 0.04 -4.96
N GLN A 50 -2.92 -0.82 -3.95
CA GLN A 50 -4.01 -0.68 -3.00
C GLN A 50 -3.57 0.27 -1.87
N VAL A 51 -4.44 1.18 -1.47
CA VAL A 51 -4.19 2.11 -0.35
C VAL A 51 -5.40 2.15 0.56
N ALA A 52 -5.17 2.08 1.87
CA ALA A 52 -6.18 2.43 2.86
C ALA A 52 -5.69 3.57 3.75
N THR A 53 -6.61 4.46 4.11
CA THR A 53 -6.36 5.59 5.01
C THR A 53 -7.58 5.79 5.90
N GLU A 54 -7.51 6.76 6.82
CA GLU A 54 -8.68 7.22 7.57
C GLU A 54 -9.79 7.83 6.69
N ASN A 55 -9.47 8.23 5.44
CA ASN A 55 -10.44 8.81 4.50
C ASN A 55 -11.08 7.78 3.55
N GLY A 56 -10.62 6.53 3.55
CA GLY A 56 -11.20 5.46 2.73
C GLY A 56 -10.17 4.58 2.02
N PHE A 57 -10.69 3.80 1.06
CA PHE A 57 -9.95 2.80 0.29
C PHE A 57 -9.79 3.26 -1.16
N TYR A 58 -8.58 3.10 -1.69
CA TYR A 58 -8.20 3.55 -3.01
C TYR A 58 -7.48 2.46 -3.77
N PHE A 59 -7.76 2.38 -5.07
CA PHE A 59 -7.05 1.51 -6.01
C PHE A 59 -6.44 2.40 -7.08
N ILE A 60 -5.11 2.43 -7.17
CA ILE A 60 -4.38 3.26 -8.13
C ILE A 60 -3.96 2.37 -9.29
N ASP A 61 -4.58 2.56 -10.47
CA ASP A 61 -4.24 1.84 -11.70
C ASP A 61 -2.95 2.43 -12.30
N THR A 62 -1.83 1.73 -12.07
CA THR A 62 -0.51 2.16 -12.54
C THR A 62 -0.26 1.85 -14.01
N LEU A 63 -1.15 1.10 -14.67
CA LEU A 63 -1.10 0.86 -16.12
C LEU A 63 -1.67 2.04 -16.90
N LYS A 64 -2.68 2.73 -16.34
CA LYS A 64 -3.27 3.95 -16.92
C LYS A 64 -2.50 5.22 -16.53
N LEU A 65 -1.95 5.26 -15.33
CA LEU A 65 -1.25 6.44 -14.81
C LEU A 65 0.24 6.44 -15.17
N LYS A 66 0.68 7.45 -15.92
CA LYS A 66 2.10 7.61 -16.30
C LYS A 66 2.98 8.24 -15.22
N ASN A 67 2.38 8.96 -14.28
CA ASN A 67 3.10 9.66 -13.22
C ASN A 67 2.39 9.44 -11.88
N LEU A 68 3.11 8.83 -10.94
CA LEU A 68 2.61 8.51 -9.60
C LEU A 68 3.14 9.48 -8.52
N GLU A 69 3.70 10.62 -8.93
CA GLU A 69 4.29 11.62 -8.04
C GLU A 69 3.40 12.03 -6.86
N PRO A 70 2.07 12.27 -7.02
CA PRO A 70 1.22 12.58 -5.87
C PRO A 70 1.19 11.44 -4.82
N PHE A 71 1.17 10.18 -5.24
CA PHE A 71 1.30 9.04 -4.33
C PHE A 71 2.70 8.99 -3.69
N TYR A 72 3.76 9.18 -4.48
CA TYR A 72 5.13 9.19 -3.98
C TYR A 72 5.41 10.30 -2.95
N LYS A 73 4.70 11.43 -3.02
CA LYS A 73 4.78 12.49 -2.00
C LYS A 73 4.30 12.00 -0.64
N LEU A 74 3.23 11.20 -0.59
CA LEU A 74 2.75 10.61 0.67
C LEU A 74 3.72 9.55 1.21
N ILE A 75 4.26 8.72 0.32
CA ILE A 75 5.23 7.68 0.67
C ILE A 75 6.49 8.26 1.33
N ARG A 76 7.00 9.38 0.79
CA ARG A 76 8.21 10.04 1.32
C ARG A 76 7.96 10.97 2.51
N ASP A 77 6.70 11.26 2.87
CA ASP A 77 6.38 12.15 3.98
C ASP A 77 6.64 11.46 5.33
N PRO A 78 7.62 11.89 6.14
CA PRO A 78 7.89 11.26 7.44
C PRO A 78 6.77 11.45 8.47
N LYS A 79 5.83 12.39 8.26
CA LYS A 79 4.71 12.64 9.18
C LYS A 79 3.59 11.61 9.06
N ILE A 80 3.51 10.92 7.93
CA ILE A 80 2.51 9.87 7.68
C ILE A 80 3.15 8.52 8.00
N LEU A 81 2.53 7.72 8.85
CA LEU A 81 2.96 6.33 9.08
C LEU A 81 2.55 5.45 7.89
N LYS A 82 3.49 4.75 7.25
CA LYS A 82 3.20 3.73 6.23
C LYS A 82 3.11 2.36 6.87
N ILE A 83 1.95 1.72 6.75
CA ILE A 83 1.69 0.39 7.30
C ILE A 83 1.65 -0.61 6.16
N THR A 84 2.46 -1.66 6.22
CA THR A 84 2.45 -2.75 5.23
C THR A 84 2.58 -4.09 5.94
N HIS A 85 2.44 -5.19 5.20
CA HIS A 85 2.76 -6.52 5.69
C HIS A 85 3.72 -7.19 4.73
N ALA A 86 4.93 -7.54 5.19
CA ALA A 86 5.98 -8.12 4.35
C ALA A 86 6.37 -7.22 3.15
N GLY A 87 6.49 -5.91 3.41
CA GLY A 87 6.57 -4.86 2.38
C GLY A 87 7.90 -4.73 1.64
N ASP A 88 8.89 -5.59 1.92
CA ASP A 88 10.25 -5.47 1.36
C ASP A 88 10.25 -5.45 -0.19
N ASN A 89 9.45 -6.32 -0.80
CA ASN A 89 9.29 -6.35 -2.25
C ASN A 89 8.61 -5.08 -2.79
N ASP A 90 7.58 -4.59 -2.10
CA ASP A 90 6.89 -3.35 -2.47
C ASP A 90 7.84 -2.16 -2.43
N TYR A 91 8.66 -2.04 -1.39
CA TYR A 91 9.62 -0.93 -1.26
C TYR A 91 10.67 -0.98 -2.37
N ARG A 92 11.17 -2.18 -2.67
CA ARG A 92 12.11 -2.37 -3.78
C ARG A 92 11.47 -2.01 -5.12
N LEU A 93 10.21 -2.39 -5.33
CA LEU A 93 9.48 -2.06 -6.54
C LEU A 93 9.28 -0.54 -6.66
N LEU A 94 8.83 0.14 -5.60
CA LEU A 94 8.69 1.60 -5.55
C LEU A 94 10.01 2.33 -5.83
N ASN A 95 11.12 1.80 -5.33
CA ASN A 95 12.44 2.36 -5.61
C ASN A 95 12.83 2.18 -7.09
N ILE A 96 12.54 1.02 -7.70
CA ILE A 96 12.81 0.77 -9.12
C ILE A 96 11.96 1.66 -10.02
N VAL A 97 10.65 1.77 -9.75
CA VAL A 97 9.71 2.49 -10.65
C VAL A 97 9.68 4.00 -10.42
N GLY A 98 9.94 4.45 -9.19
CA GLY A 98 9.74 5.84 -8.78
C GLY A 98 10.92 6.48 -8.05
N GLY A 99 12.01 5.74 -7.80
CA GLY A 99 13.17 6.25 -7.06
C GLY A 99 12.85 6.63 -5.61
N VAL A 100 11.81 6.02 -5.03
CA VAL A 100 11.26 6.39 -3.73
C VAL A 100 11.32 5.22 -2.76
N VAL A 101 11.79 5.51 -1.55
CA VAL A 101 11.76 4.61 -0.40
C VAL A 101 10.81 5.19 0.65
N PRO A 102 9.85 4.40 1.19
CA PRO A 102 8.96 4.88 2.24
C PRO A 102 9.72 5.34 3.50
N LYS A 103 9.27 6.44 4.11
CA LYS A 103 9.77 6.92 5.41
C LYS A 103 8.75 6.68 6.51
N ASN A 104 9.13 6.46 7.76
CA ASN A 104 8.20 6.19 8.86
C ASN A 104 7.29 4.99 8.56
N VAL A 105 7.88 3.79 8.63
CA VAL A 105 7.26 2.54 8.21
C VAL A 105 7.01 1.65 9.42
N PHE A 106 5.86 0.99 9.42
CA PHE A 106 5.53 -0.11 10.32
C PHE A 106 5.17 -1.35 9.49
N ASP A 107 6.05 -2.36 9.54
CA ASP A 107 5.77 -3.65 8.90
C ASP A 107 5.14 -4.62 9.90
N VAL A 108 3.90 -5.03 9.60
CA VAL A 108 3.09 -5.91 10.43
C VAL A 108 3.72 -7.30 10.59
N GLN A 109 4.40 -7.83 9.56
CA GLN A 109 5.06 -9.15 9.64
C GLN A 109 6.25 -9.13 10.60
N LEU A 110 7.05 -8.05 10.56
CA LEU A 110 8.14 -7.84 11.51
C LEU A 110 7.61 -7.66 12.93
N ALA A 111 6.62 -6.77 13.12
CA ALA A 111 6.01 -6.53 14.42
C ALA A 111 5.40 -7.82 15.02
N ALA A 112 4.72 -8.62 14.20
CA ALA A 112 4.18 -9.91 14.60
C ALA A 112 5.26 -10.86 15.13
N GLY A 113 6.41 -10.92 14.45
CA GLY A 113 7.58 -11.70 14.90
C GLY A 113 8.05 -11.29 16.30
N PHE A 114 8.09 -9.99 16.59
CA PHE A 114 8.51 -9.47 17.90
C PHE A 114 7.52 -9.78 19.03
N ILE A 115 6.22 -9.90 18.73
CA ILE A 115 5.18 -10.22 19.74
C ILE A 115 4.91 -11.73 19.87
N GLY A 116 5.72 -12.59 19.25
CA GLY A 116 5.70 -14.04 19.45
C GLY A 116 5.06 -14.87 18.34
N TYR A 117 4.62 -14.26 17.23
CA TYR A 117 4.21 -15.03 16.06
C TYR A 117 5.42 -15.66 15.35
N LYS A 118 5.20 -16.79 14.68
CA LYS A 118 6.23 -17.40 13.84
C LYS A 118 6.59 -16.46 12.70
N TYR A 119 7.85 -16.01 12.66
CA TYR A 119 8.38 -15.21 11.56
C TYR A 119 8.99 -16.11 10.45
N PRO A 120 8.71 -15.85 9.16
CA PRO A 120 7.67 -14.94 8.64
C PRO A 120 6.26 -15.54 8.77
N ILE A 121 5.30 -14.73 9.20
CA ILE A 121 3.86 -15.08 9.20
C ILE A 121 3.21 -14.57 7.91
N SER A 122 2.21 -15.29 7.39
CA SER A 122 1.45 -14.81 6.22
C SER A 122 0.33 -13.88 6.64
N PHE A 123 -0.06 -12.95 5.76
CA PHE A 123 -1.13 -11.99 6.02
C PHE A 123 -2.43 -12.70 6.44
N ARG A 124 -2.82 -13.74 5.70
CA ARG A 124 -3.97 -14.60 6.04
C ARG A 124 -3.90 -15.17 7.46
N LYS A 125 -2.74 -15.64 7.90
CA LYS A 125 -2.60 -16.27 9.23
C LYS A 125 -2.75 -15.24 10.34
N ILE A 126 -2.20 -14.04 10.15
CA ILE A 126 -2.33 -12.99 11.16
C ILE A 126 -3.74 -12.39 11.20
N THR A 127 -4.39 -12.17 10.05
CA THR A 127 -5.79 -11.71 10.02
C THR A 127 -6.74 -12.75 10.61
N PHE A 128 -6.49 -14.03 10.41
CA PHE A 128 -7.25 -15.09 11.04
C PHE A 128 -7.05 -15.10 12.57
N ALA A 129 -5.79 -15.02 13.03
CA ALA A 129 -5.47 -15.06 14.46
C ALA A 129 -6.04 -13.84 15.23
N GLU A 130 -5.88 -12.64 14.68
CA GLU A 130 -6.22 -11.38 15.37
C GLU A 130 -7.68 -10.94 15.12
N LEU A 131 -8.23 -11.22 13.93
CA LEU A 131 -9.52 -10.66 13.49
C LEU A 131 -10.56 -11.73 13.14
N GLN A 132 -10.19 -13.02 13.15
CA GLN A 132 -11.07 -14.12 12.72
C GLN A 132 -11.57 -13.99 11.28
N ILE A 133 -10.75 -13.37 10.40
CA ILE A 133 -11.02 -13.19 8.97
C ILE A 133 -10.25 -14.25 8.17
N ASN A 134 -10.96 -14.95 7.27
CA ASN A 134 -10.45 -16.09 6.49
C ASN A 134 -9.71 -15.73 5.22
#